data_AF-A0A3M1IQY5-F1
#
_entry.id   AF-A0A3M1IQY5-F1
#
_cell.length_a   1.000
_cell.length_b   1.000
_cell.length_c   1.000
_cell.angle_alpha   90.00
_cell.angle_beta   90.00
_cell.angle_gamma   90.00
#
_symmetry.space_group_name_H-M   'P 1'
#
loop_
_entity.id
_entity.type
_entity.pdbx_description
1 polymer ?
#
loop_
_entity_poly.entity_id
_entity_poly.type
_entity_poly.pdbx_seq_one_letter_code
_entity_poly.pdbx_strand_id
1 'polypeptide(L)'
;MILRLPLEFYDQISTFAGSFTQPMWQKAQCLLIGAILCPGSRTVCNILRTIGLKGEKRFDKYHAVLYRARWSCLRLAHLLLFMLVDRFVPAGKP
;
A
#
# COMPACT_ATOMS: atom_id res chain seq x y z
N MET A 1 -5.90 -0.09 -14.86
CA MET A 1 -5.58 -1.49 -14.51
C MET A 1 -5.64 -1.63 -13.00
N ILE A 2 -6.36 -2.62 -12.48
CA ILE A 2 -6.41 -2.92 -11.04
C ILE A 2 -5.48 -4.10 -10.82
N LEU A 3 -4.35 -3.90 -10.14
CA LEU A 3 -3.59 -5.04 -9.64
C LEU A 3 -4.43 -5.72 -8.56
N ARG A 4 -4.74 -6.99 -8.78
CA ARG A 4 -5.41 -7.79 -7.77
C ARG A 4 -4.39 -8.17 -6.71
N LEU A 5 -4.78 -8.01 -5.45
CA LEU A 5 -3.99 -8.49 -4.32
C LEU A 5 -3.82 -10.01 -4.42
N PRO A 6 -2.61 -10.54 -4.17
CA PRO A 6 -2.45 -11.97 -3.95
C PRO A 6 -3.33 -12.40 -2.78
N LEU A 7 -4.03 -13.53 -2.94
CA LEU A 7 -4.99 -14.01 -1.94
C LEU A 7 -4.33 -14.23 -0.56
N GLU A 8 -3.06 -14.62 -0.56
CA GLU A 8 -2.24 -14.89 0.63
C GLU A 8 -2.06 -13.67 1.55
N PHE A 9 -2.09 -12.47 0.96
CA PHE A 9 -1.89 -11.20 1.67
C PHE A 9 -3.17 -10.36 1.73
N TYR A 10 -4.29 -10.91 1.28
CA TYR A 10 -5.53 -10.17 1.15
C TYR A 10 -6.01 -9.63 2.50
N ASP A 11 -5.99 -10.46 3.55
CA ASP A 11 -6.48 -10.09 4.88
C ASP A 11 -5.64 -8.97 5.49
N GLN A 12 -4.31 -9.12 5.47
CA GLN A 12 -3.35 -8.18 6.05
C GLN A 12 -3.39 -6.83 5.33
N ILE A 13 -3.52 -6.84 4.00
CA ILE A 13 -3.55 -5.60 3.23
C ILE A 13 -4.93 -4.95 3.36
N SER A 14 -6.02 -5.71 3.41
CA SER A 14 -7.38 -5.18 3.56
C SER A 14 -7.60 -4.46 4.88
N THR A 15 -6.83 -4.77 5.94
CA THR A 15 -6.90 -4.04 7.21
C THR A 15 -6.65 -2.54 7.03
N PHE A 16 -5.80 -2.14 6.08
CA PHE A 16 -5.50 -0.74 5.81
C PHE A 16 -6.60 -0.01 5.03
N ALA A 17 -7.55 -0.72 4.41
CA ALA A 17 -8.54 -0.14 3.50
C ALA A 17 -9.37 0.98 4.16
N GLY A 18 -9.72 0.82 5.44
CA GLY A 18 -10.48 1.81 6.20
C GLY A 18 -9.78 3.15 6.42
N SER A 19 -8.47 3.23 6.15
CA SER A 19 -7.72 4.48 6.22
C SER A 19 -7.77 5.29 4.93
N PHE A 20 -8.26 4.71 3.83
CA PHE A 20 -8.28 5.35 2.51
C PHE A 20 -9.72 5.51 1.99
N THR A 21 -9.94 6.49 1.11
CA THR A 21 -11.16 6.51 0.30
C THR A 21 -11.07 5.44 -0.79
N GLN A 22 -12.20 4.91 -1.25
CA GLN A 22 -12.24 3.85 -2.26
C GLN A 22 -11.37 4.10 -3.53
N PRO A 23 -11.40 5.29 -4.18
CA PRO A 23 -10.52 5.54 -5.34
C PRO A 23 -9.04 5.75 -4.96
N MET A 24 -8.75 6.11 -3.71
CA MET A 24 -7.37 6.21 -3.22
C MET A 24 -6.82 4.82 -2.87
N TRP A 25 -7.67 3.96 -2.32
CA TRP A 25 -7.34 2.59 -1.94
C TRP A 25 -6.82 1.77 -3.12
N GLN A 26 -7.52 1.84 -4.25
CA GLN A 26 -7.08 1.16 -5.49
C GLN A 26 -5.67 1.56 -5.92
N LYS A 27 -5.33 2.85 -5.79
CA LYS A 27 -3.99 3.34 -6.15
C LYS A 27 -2.94 2.97 -5.11
N ALA A 28 -3.30 3.04 -3.83
CA ALA A 28 -2.44 2.61 -2.74
C ALA A 28 -2.06 1.12 -2.89
N GLN A 29 -3.01 0.26 -3.25
CA GLN A 29 -2.76 -1.15 -3.57
C GLN A 29 -1.77 -1.30 -4.74
N CYS A 30 -1.97 -0.58 -5.85
CA CYS A 30 -1.04 -0.61 -6.97
C CYS A 30 0.38 -0.16 -6.58
N LEU A 31 0.49 0.90 -5.77
CA LEU A 31 1.79 1.39 -5.29
C LEU A 31 2.46 0.39 -4.35
N LEU A 32 1.69 -0.21 -3.44
CA LEU A 32 2.20 -1.22 -2.51
C LEU A 32 2.74 -2.45 -3.25
N ILE A 33 1.94 -3.02 -4.16
CA ILE A 33 2.33 -4.20 -4.92
C ILE A 33 3.55 -3.89 -5.79
N GLY A 34 3.54 -2.75 -6.50
CA GLY A 34 4.69 -2.36 -7.30
C GLY A 34 5.94 -2.07 -6.45
N ALA A 35 5.80 -1.54 -5.24
CA ALA A 35 6.92 -1.33 -4.32
C ALA A 35 7.54 -2.64 -3.82
N ILE A 36 6.72 -3.70 -3.65
CA ILE A 36 7.19 -5.04 -3.29
C ILE A 36 7.90 -5.70 -4.48
N LEU A 37 7.35 -5.52 -5.69
CA LEU A 37 7.89 -6.13 -6.91
C LEU A 37 9.12 -5.40 -7.49
N CYS A 38 9.32 -4.11 -7.16
CA CYS A 38 10.45 -3.34 -7.67
C CYS A 38 11.79 -3.81 -7.10
N PRO A 39 12.72 -4.32 -7.93
CA PRO A 39 14.13 -4.39 -7.53
C PRO A 39 14.74 -2.97 -7.59
N GLY A 40 15.28 -2.48 -6.48
CA GLY A 40 15.98 -1.20 -6.41
C GLY A 40 15.11 -0.02 -5.94
N SER A 41 15.07 1.08 -6.71
CA SER A 41 14.46 2.33 -6.24
C SER A 41 12.91 2.25 -6.17
N ARG A 42 12.33 2.55 -5.01
CA ARG A 42 10.88 2.56 -4.77
C ARG A 42 10.23 3.91 -5.11
N THR A 43 10.74 4.58 -6.14
CA THR A 43 10.10 5.82 -6.62
C THR A 43 8.77 5.50 -7.28
N VAL A 44 7.79 6.39 -7.16
CA VAL A 44 6.47 6.22 -7.79
C VAL A 44 6.60 5.92 -9.29
N CYS A 45 7.50 6.61 -10.00
CA CYS A 45 7.77 6.35 -11.41
C CYS A 45 8.32 4.94 -11.69
N ASN A 46 9.26 4.45 -10.88
CA ASN A 46 9.81 3.11 -11.06
C ASN A 46 8.80 2.03 -10.71
N ILE A 47 8.03 2.22 -9.63
CA ILE A 47 6.90 1.37 -9.23
C ILE A 47 5.91 1.23 -10.38
N LEU A 48 5.45 2.35 -10.94
CA LEU A 48 4.51 2.34 -12.06
C LEU A 48 5.13 1.70 -13.30
N ARG A 49 6.43 1.87 -13.54
CA ARG A 49 7.13 1.21 -14.65
C ARG A 49 7.19 -0.31 -14.46
N THR A 50 7.52 -0.80 -13.27
CA THR A 50 7.62 -2.23 -12.95
C THR A 50 6.29 -2.95 -13.12
N ILE A 51 5.18 -2.30 -12.78
CA ILE A 51 3.83 -2.89 -12.93
C ILE A 51 3.19 -2.63 -14.30
N GLY A 52 3.97 -2.19 -15.30
CA GLY A 52 3.49 -2.00 -16.69
C GLY A 52 2.70 -0.70 -16.94
N LEU A 53 2.67 0.23 -15.99
CA LEU A 53 1.96 1.51 -16.06
C LEU A 53 2.87 2.69 -16.49
N LYS A 54 3.99 2.42 -17.18
CA LYS A 54 4.93 3.44 -17.68
C LYS A 54 4.28 4.51 -18.57
N GLY A 55 3.13 4.25 -19.18
CA GLY A 55 2.41 5.17 -20.07
C GLY A 55 1.15 5.81 -19.48
N GLU A 56 0.84 5.61 -18.19
CA GLU A 56 -0.39 6.13 -17.59
C GLU A 56 -0.36 7.67 -17.54
N LYS A 57 -1.17 8.34 -18.36
CA LYS A 57 -1.19 9.82 -18.47
C LYS A 57 -1.48 10.56 -17.16
N ARG A 58 -1.98 9.86 -16.14
CA ARG A 58 -2.41 10.40 -14.84
C ARG A 58 -1.44 10.03 -13.71
N PHE A 59 -0.14 10.26 -13.92
CA PHE A 59 0.91 10.04 -12.92
C PHE A 59 0.68 10.85 -11.63
N ASP A 60 0.18 12.07 -11.76
CA ASP A 60 -0.19 12.98 -10.68
C ASP A 60 -1.13 12.32 -9.66
N LYS A 61 -2.03 11.46 -10.15
CA LYS A 61 -3.02 10.77 -9.32
C LYS A 61 -2.42 9.75 -8.37
N TYR A 62 -1.23 9.22 -8.66
CA TYR A 62 -0.49 8.30 -7.79
C TYR A 62 0.37 9.08 -6.79
N HIS A 63 0.99 10.18 -7.20
CA HIS A 63 1.66 11.10 -6.28
C HIS A 63 0.68 11.70 -5.27
N ALA A 64 -0.57 11.93 -5.67
CA ALA A 64 -1.62 12.39 -4.79
C ALA A 64 -1.90 11.43 -3.62
N VAL A 65 -1.56 10.14 -3.74
CA VAL A 65 -1.62 9.18 -2.62
C VAL A 65 -0.68 9.63 -1.50
N LEU A 66 0.52 10.12 -1.83
CA LEU A 66 1.54 10.49 -0.84
C LEU A 66 1.38 11.93 -0.33
N TYR A 67 0.99 12.87 -1.20
CA TYR A 67 1.01 14.30 -0.87
C TYR A 67 -0.37 14.89 -0.55
N ARG A 68 -1.43 14.39 -1.18
CA ARG A 68 -2.74 15.07 -1.22
C ARG A 68 -3.83 14.35 -0.44
N ALA A 69 -3.45 13.36 0.33
CA ALA A 69 -4.38 12.36 0.81
C ALA A 69 -4.76 12.57 2.28
N ARG A 70 -6.04 12.35 2.58
CA ARG A 70 -6.65 12.54 3.92
C ARG A 70 -6.30 11.43 4.92
N TRP A 71 -5.31 10.59 4.64
CA TRP A 71 -4.92 9.47 5.50
C TRP A 71 -3.69 9.84 6.35
N SER A 72 -3.47 9.10 7.44
CA SER A 72 -2.39 9.37 8.40
C SER A 72 -1.33 8.28 8.35
N CYS A 73 -0.08 8.65 8.07
CA CYS A 73 1.07 7.74 8.14
C CYS A 73 1.19 7.08 9.51
N LEU A 74 0.96 7.85 10.59
CA LEU A 74 1.01 7.33 11.95
C LEU A 74 -0.08 6.29 12.20
N ARG A 75 -1.29 6.51 11.68
CA ARG A 75 -2.39 5.53 11.81
C ARG A 75 -2.08 4.22 11.08
N LEU A 76 -1.50 4.31 9.89
CA LEU A 76 -1.06 3.11 9.15
C LEU A 76 0.09 2.39 9.88
N ALA A 77 1.07 3.13 10.40
CA ALA A 77 2.18 2.56 11.15
C ALA A 77 1.70 1.86 12.43
N HIS A 78 0.76 2.48 13.16
CA HIS A 78 0.14 1.88 14.33
C HIS A 78 -0.62 0.60 13.98
N LEU A 79 -1.39 0.60 12.89
CA LEU A 79 -2.10 -0.60 12.44
C LEU A 79 -1.15 -1.74 12.05
N LEU A 80 -0.07 -1.40 11.35
CA LEU A 80 0.98 -2.38 11.02
C LEU A 80 1.63 -2.95 12.28
N LEU A 81 1.99 -2.10 13.24
CA LEU A 81 2.57 -2.53 14.51
C LEU A 81 1.60 -3.45 15.26
N PHE A 82 0.33 -3.07 15.35
CA PHE A 82 -0.70 -3.90 16.00
C PHE A 82 -0.77 -5.30 15.36
N MET A 83 -0.79 -5.39 14.03
CA MET A 83 -0.78 -6.69 13.34
C MET A 83 0.50 -7.49 13.59
N LEU A 84 1.66 -6.84 13.67
CA LEU A 84 2.92 -7.52 13.97
C LEU A 84 2.92 -8.06 15.41
N VAL A 85 2.44 -7.26 16.37
CA VAL A 85 2.33 -7.67 17.77
C VAL A 85 1.36 -8.83 17.92
N ASP A 86 0.14 -8.72 17.38
CA ASP A 86 -0.87 -9.78 17.42
C ASP A 86 -0.39 -11.10 16.80
N ARG A 87 0.37 -11.02 15.70
CA ARG A 87 0.88 -12.20 15.00
C ARG A 87 2.07 -12.86 15.68
N PHE A 88 2.98 -12.06 16.25
CA PHE A 88 4.31 -12.54 16.66
C PHE A 88 4.56 -12.52 18.18
N VAL A 89 3.75 -11.82 18.97
CA VAL A 89 3.89 -11.77 20.44
C VAL A 89 2.98 -12.82 21.07
N PRO A 90 3.53 -13.82 21.79
CA PRO A 90 2.72 -14.81 22.49
C PRO A 90 1.83 -14.18 23.56
N ALA A 91 0.64 -14.75 23.76
CA ALA A 91 -0.26 -14.31 24.82
C ALA A 91 0.44 -14.28 26.19
N GLY A 92 0.34 -13.15 26.89
CA GLY A 92 0.94 -12.95 28.21
C GLY A 92 2.41 -12.53 28.23
N LYS A 93 3.00 -12.21 27.07
CA LYS A 93 4.33 -11.59 26.97
C LYS A 93 4.23 -10.15 26.41
N PRO A 94 5.10 -9.22 26.85
CA PRO A 94 5.17 -7.88 26.28
C PRO A 94 5.66 -7.90 24.82
#